data_AF-A0A5E6ZRH1-F1
#
_entry.id   AF-A0A5E6ZRH1-F1
#
_cell.length_a   1.000
_cell.length_b   1.000
_cell.length_c   1.000
_cell.angle_alpha   90.00
_cell.angle_beta   90.00
_cell.angle_gamma   90.00
#
_symmetry.space_group_name_H-M   'P 1'
#
loop_
_entity.id
_entity.type
_entity.pdbx_description
1 polymer ?
#
loop_
_entity_poly.entity_id
_entity_poly.type
_entity_poly.pdbx_seq_one_letter_code
_entity_poly.pdbx_strand_id
1 'polypeptide(L)'
;MSSTLIVQLDMERFCEEANIPATYVIEIVEHGIIEPQGRTPDVWRFEDYELVIARRAAKLRDDLQMEWEGVALALDLLEEVQQLRAENQRLKQQLGRFVTQ
;
A
#
# COMPACT_ATOMS: atom_id res chain seq x y z
N MET A 1 -6.34 -28.01 9.76
CA MET A 1 -6.58 -26.56 9.77
C MET A 1 -5.28 -25.91 10.21
N SER A 2 -4.38 -25.57 9.27
CA SER A 2 -3.14 -24.88 9.63
C SER A 2 -3.48 -23.43 9.91
N SER A 3 -3.37 -23.02 11.18
CA SER A 3 -3.53 -21.62 11.56
C SER A 3 -2.36 -20.85 10.96
N THR A 4 -2.61 -20.04 9.94
CA THR A 4 -1.62 -19.07 9.46
C THR A 4 -1.34 -18.11 10.61
N LEU A 5 -0.10 -18.10 11.12
CA LEU A 5 0.35 -17.11 12.08
C LEU A 5 0.53 -15.80 11.33
N ILE A 6 -0.39 -14.84 11.54
CA ILE A 6 -0.22 -13.46 11.09
C ILE A 6 0.71 -12.79 12.10
N VAL A 7 1.85 -12.30 11.63
CA VAL A 7 2.77 -11.51 12.46
C VAL A 7 2.21 -10.10 12.55
N GLN A 8 1.89 -9.66 13.76
CA GLN A 8 1.43 -8.30 14.02
C GLN A 8 2.54 -7.47 14.70
N LEU A 9 2.70 -6.24 14.25
CA LEU A 9 3.65 -5.26 14.78
C LEU A 9 2.89 -4.18 15.55
N ASP A 10 3.43 -3.71 16.67
CA ASP A 10 3.00 -2.44 17.26
C ASP A 10 3.66 -1.26 16.56
N MET A 11 3.20 -0.04 16.89
CA MET A 11 3.72 1.21 16.36
C MET A 11 5.26 1.31 16.42
N GLU A 12 5.88 0.94 17.54
CA GLU A 12 7.33 1.03 17.73
C GLU A 12 8.07 0.16 16.71
N ARG A 13 7.75 -1.15 16.66
CA ARG A 13 8.38 -2.07 15.70
C ARG A 13 8.04 -1.71 14.25
N PHE A 14 6.83 -1.24 13.98
CA PHE A 14 6.45 -0.82 12.65
C PHE A 14 7.28 0.36 12.17
N CYS A 15 7.49 1.37 13.00
CA CYS A 15 8.35 2.52 12.69
C CYS A 15 9.80 2.10 12.43
N GLU A 16 10.34 1.22 13.28
CA GLU A 16 11.69 0.67 13.15
C GLU A 16 11.87 -0.10 11.84
N GLU A 17 10.97 -1.03 11.54
CA GLU A 17 11.05 -1.87 10.33
C GLU A 17 10.73 -1.12 9.05
N ALA A 18 9.79 -0.17 9.09
CA ALA A 18 9.48 0.69 7.95
C ALA A 18 10.56 1.75 7.71
N ASN A 19 11.36 2.07 8.74
CA ASN A 19 12.28 3.21 8.77
C ASN A 19 11.55 4.53 8.47
N ILE A 20 10.42 4.73 9.14
CA ILE A 20 9.51 5.88 8.98
C ILE A 20 9.17 6.41 10.37
N PRO A 21 9.16 7.74 10.60
CA PRO A 21 8.79 8.30 11.90
C PRO A 21 7.31 8.08 12.22
N ALA A 22 6.97 7.92 13.50
CA ALA A 22 5.60 7.68 13.96
C ALA A 22 4.60 8.74 13.48
N THR A 23 5.02 10.00 13.33
CA THR A 23 4.18 11.07 12.79
C THR A 23 3.70 10.76 11.37
N TYR A 24 4.56 10.21 10.51
CA TYR A 24 4.17 9.81 9.17
C TYR A 24 3.28 8.58 9.20
N VAL A 25 3.54 7.61 10.08
CA VAL A 25 2.65 6.45 10.22
C VAL A 25 1.24 6.88 10.60
N ILE A 26 1.12 7.84 11.53
CA ILE A 26 -0.18 8.42 11.90
C ILE A 26 -0.86 9.08 10.69
N GLU A 27 -0.16 9.94 9.95
CA GLU A 27 -0.73 10.60 8.77
C GLU A 27 -1.15 9.59 7.68
N ILE A 28 -0.31 8.58 7.40
CA ILE A 28 -0.62 7.50 6.45
C ILE A 28 -1.92 6.79 6.86
N VAL A 29 -2.13 6.53 8.16
CA VAL A 29 -3.36 5.91 8.67
C VAL A 29 -4.55 6.88 8.58
N GLU A 30 -4.37 8.15 8.92
CA GLU A 30 -5.43 9.17 8.84
C GLU A 30 -5.95 9.37 7.40
N HIS A 31 -5.08 9.19 6.40
CA HIS A 31 -5.45 9.23 4.99
C HIS A 31 -5.88 7.87 4.41
N GLY A 32 -5.99 6.83 5.25
CA GLY A 32 -6.48 5.50 4.84
C GLY A 32 -5.54 4.74 3.91
N ILE A 33 -4.25 5.12 3.85
CA ILE A 33 -3.26 4.43 3.03
C ILE A 33 -2.94 3.05 3.62
N ILE A 34 -2.98 2.93 4.95
CA ILE A 34 -2.97 1.67 5.70
C ILE A 34 -4.02 1.73 6.81
N GLU A 35 -4.49 0.58 7.28
CA GLU A 35 -5.62 0.47 8.24
C GLU A 35 -5.28 -0.53 9.36
N PRO A 36 -4.48 -0.13 10.36
CA PRO A 36 -4.13 -1.01 11.46
C PRO A 36 -5.34 -1.40 12.29
N GLN A 37 -5.24 -2.55 12.96
CA GLN A 37 -6.21 -2.94 13.97
C GLN A 37 -6.03 -2.09 15.23
N GLY A 38 -7.13 -1.63 15.83
CA GLY A 38 -7.11 -0.78 17.02
C GLY A 38 -7.55 0.65 16.72
N ARG A 39 -8.02 1.38 17.74
CA ARG A 39 -8.66 2.70 17.55
C ARG A 39 -7.72 3.88 17.71
N THR A 40 -6.59 3.70 18.38
CA THR A 40 -5.66 4.77 18.73
C THR A 40 -4.22 4.31 18.51
N PRO A 41 -3.27 5.23 18.25
CA PRO A 41 -1.88 4.89 17.92
C PRO A 41 -1.17 3.98 18.94
N ASP A 42 -1.52 4.09 20.22
CA ASP A 42 -0.94 3.29 21.31
C ASP A 42 -1.39 1.82 21.32
N VAL A 43 -2.50 1.51 20.66
CA VAL A 43 -3.03 0.14 20.56
C VAL A 43 -3.05 -0.40 19.13
N TRP A 44 -2.46 0.33 18.17
CA TRP A 44 -2.40 -0.11 16.78
C TRP A 44 -1.58 -1.38 16.62
N ARG A 45 -2.12 -2.30 15.81
CA ARG A 45 -1.49 -3.53 15.39
C ARG A 45 -1.53 -3.61 13.87
N PHE A 46 -0.33 -3.65 13.28
CA PHE A 46 -0.12 -3.67 11.85
C PHE A 46 0.20 -5.07 11.37
N GLU A 47 -0.29 -5.45 10.20
CA GLU A 47 0.14 -6.65 9.49
C GLU A 47 1.42 -6.39 8.69
N ASP A 48 2.15 -7.45 8.39
CA ASP A 48 3.45 -7.39 7.71
C ASP A 48 3.38 -6.72 6.32
N TYR A 49 2.30 -6.91 5.58
CA TYR A 49 2.10 -6.32 4.27
C TYR A 49 1.96 -4.78 4.34
N GLU A 50 1.47 -4.22 5.45
CA GLU A 50 1.30 -2.79 5.63
C GLU A 50 2.65 -2.06 5.65
N LEU A 51 3.75 -2.73 6.04
CA LEU A 51 5.11 -2.18 5.93
C LEU A 51 5.49 -1.88 4.47
N VAL A 52 5.06 -2.74 3.54
CA VAL A 52 5.34 -2.56 2.12
C VAL A 52 4.59 -1.33 1.59
N ILE A 53 3.34 -1.17 2.02
CA ILE A 53 2.49 -0.04 1.63
C ILE A 53 3.05 1.26 2.22
N ALA A 54 3.38 1.30 3.51
CA ALA A 54 3.94 2.49 4.16
C ALA A 54 5.25 2.95 3.52
N ARG A 55 6.19 2.02 3.24
CA ARG A 55 7.45 2.35 2.54
C ARG A 55 7.21 2.86 1.13
N ARG A 56 6.25 2.30 0.41
CA ARG A 56 5.88 2.79 -0.93
C ARG A 56 5.28 4.19 -0.87
N ALA A 57 4.40 4.45 0.09
CA ALA A 57 3.78 5.76 0.30
C ALA A 57 4.83 6.83 0.63
N ALA A 58 5.71 6.57 1.60
CA ALA A 58 6.79 7.48 1.97
C ALA A 58 7.73 7.79 0.80
N LYS A 59 8.12 6.74 0.05
CA LYS A 59 8.93 6.92 -1.15
C LYS A 59 8.23 7.78 -2.20
N LEU A 60 6.95 7.51 -2.48
CA LEU A 60 6.18 8.26 -3.47
C LEU A 60 6.04 9.73 -3.09
N ARG A 61 5.80 10.00 -1.81
CA ARG A 61 5.71 11.34 -1.26
C ARG A 61 7.00 12.12 -1.46
N ASP A 62 8.14 11.50 -1.14
CA ASP A 62 9.45 12.14 -1.27
C ASP A 62 9.85 12.32 -2.74
N ASP A 63 9.58 11.32 -3.58
CA ASP A 63 9.87 11.34 -5.03
C ASP A 63 9.05 12.44 -5.75
N LEU A 64 7.81 12.70 -5.31
CA LEU A 64 6.90 13.66 -5.97
C LEU A 64 6.71 14.98 -5.19
N GLN A 65 7.35 15.12 -4.03
CA GLN A 65 7.26 16.30 -3.16
C GLN A 65 5.82 16.76 -2.90
N MET A 66 4.96 15.82 -2.51
CA MET A 66 3.52 16.04 -2.29
C MET A 66 3.13 15.83 -0.83
N GLU A 67 1.96 16.35 -0.46
CA GLU A 67 1.33 16.05 0.84
C GLU A 67 0.63 14.68 0.82
N TRP A 68 0.32 14.13 2.00
CA TRP A 68 -0.22 12.77 2.14
C TRP A 68 -1.59 12.57 1.49
N GLU A 69 -2.44 13.58 1.41
CA GLU A 69 -3.68 13.54 0.64
C GLU A 69 -3.40 13.25 -0.84
N GLY A 70 -2.34 13.87 -1.37
CA GLY A 70 -1.87 13.66 -2.73
C GLY A 70 -1.30 12.26 -2.92
N VAL A 71 -0.59 11.74 -1.92
CA VAL A 71 -0.03 10.38 -1.95
C VAL A 71 -1.13 9.33 -2.00
N ALA A 72 -2.15 9.45 -1.15
CA ALA A 72 -3.29 8.53 -1.12
C ALA A 72 -3.96 8.46 -2.50
N LEU A 73 -4.31 9.62 -3.07
CA LEU A 73 -4.88 9.69 -4.42
C LEU A 73 -3.93 9.14 -5.50
N ALA A 74 -2.63 9.43 -5.41
CA ALA A 74 -1.67 8.93 -6.37
C ALA A 74 -1.51 7.40 -6.30
N LEU A 75 -1.60 6.80 -5.11
CA LEU A 75 -1.58 5.35 -4.95
C LEU A 75 -2.80 4.71 -5.60
N ASP A 76 -4.00 5.26 -5.38
CA ASP A 76 -5.25 4.79 -6.02
C ASP A 76 -5.16 4.86 -7.54
N LEU A 77 -4.70 6.00 -8.08
CA LEU A 77 -4.54 6.18 -9.52
C LEU A 77 -3.47 5.24 -10.11
N LEU A 78 -2.39 4.98 -9.38
CA LEU A 78 -1.37 4.02 -9.82
C LEU A 78 -1.93 2.61 -9.86
N GLU A 79 -2.79 2.23 -8.92
CA GLU A 79 -3.49 0.96 -8.94
C GLU A 79 -4.44 0.88 -10.14
N GLU A 80 -5.25 1.91 -10.38
CA GLU A 80 -6.16 1.97 -11.53
C GLU A 80 -5.38 1.84 -12.86
N VAL A 81 -4.27 2.56 -13.01
CA VAL A 81 -3.40 2.45 -14.19
C VAL A 81 -2.82 1.04 -14.34
N GLN A 82 -2.44 0.37 -13.24
CA GLN A 82 -1.95 -1.01 -13.28
C GLN A 82 -3.04 -1.98 -13.73
N GLN A 83 -4.25 -1.85 -13.20
CA GLN A 83 -5.41 -2.65 -13.57
C GLN A 83 -5.76 -2.47 -15.06
N LEU A 84 -5.84 -1.22 -15.52
CA LEU A 84 -6.11 -0.89 -16.93
C LEU A 84 -5.05 -1.45 -17.89
N ARG A 85 -3.76 -1.37 -17.50
CA ARG A 85 -2.66 -1.94 -18.31
C ARG A 85 -2.74 -3.47 -18.38
N ALA A 86 -3.04 -4.13 -17.27
CA ALA A 86 -3.20 -5.58 -17.22
C ALA A 86 -4.38 -6.04 -18.09
N GLU A 87 -5.52 -5.33 -18.03
CA GLU A 87 -6.66 -5.61 -18.89
C GLU A 87 -6.32 -5.39 -20.36
N ASN A 88 -5.69 -4.27 -20.71
CA ASN A 88 -5.28 -3.99 -22.08
C ASN A 88 -4.35 -5.07 -22.64
N GLN A 89 -3.39 -5.54 -21.83
CA GLN A 89 -2.50 -6.64 -22.21
C GLN A 89 -3.27 -7.94 -22.43
N ARG A 90 -4.23 -8.27 -21.56
CA ARG A 90 -5.10 -9.45 -21.72
C ARG A 90 -5.91 -9.38 -23.01
N LEU A 91 -6.51 -8.24 -23.31
CA LEU A 91 -7.29 -8.02 -24.53
C LEU A 91 -6.42 -8.16 -25.79
N LYS A 92 -5.21 -7.58 -25.79
CA LYS A 92 -4.24 -7.73 -26.89
C LYS A 92 -3.83 -9.18 -27.12
N GLN A 93 -3.61 -9.93 -26.03
CA GLN A 93 -3.29 -11.37 -26.12
C GLN A 93 -4.45 -12.18 -26.71
N GLN A 94 -5.70 -11.87 -26.33
CA GLN A 94 -6.89 -12.52 -26.89
C GLN A 94 -7.04 -12.22 -28.39
N LEU A 95 -6.94 -10.96 -28.80
CA LEU A 95 -6.99 -10.57 -30.21
C LEU A 95 -5.89 -11.24 -31.03
N GLY A 96 -4.66 -11.30 -30.52
CA GLY A 96 -3.55 -11.99 -31.20
C GLY A 96 -3.82 -13.47 -31.43
N ARG A 97 -4.50 -14.15 -30.50
CA ARG A 97 -4.92 -15.55 -30.67
C ARG A 97 -5.99 -15.72 -31.75
N PHE A 98 -6.91 -14.77 -31.89
CA PHE A 98 -7.93 -14.81 -32.94
C PHE A 98 -7.39 -14.52 -34.34
N VAL A 99 -6.43 -13.59 -34.49
CA VAL A 99 -5.86 -13.23 -35.80
C VAL A 99 -4.88 -14.29 -36.33
N THR A 100 -4.32 -15.13 -35.44
CA THR A 100 -3.38 -16.20 -35.82
C THR A 100 -4.09 -17.53 -36.12
N GLN A 101 -5.41 -17.60 -35.93
CA GLN A 101 -6.28 -18.70 -36.42
C GLN A 101 -6.90 -18.32 -37.76
#